data_AF-A0A932LGE9-F1
#
_entry.id   AF-A0A932LGE9-F1
#
_cell.length_a   1.000
_cell.length_b   1.000
_cell.length_c   1.000
_cell.angle_alpha   90.00
_cell.angle_beta   90.00
_cell.angle_gamma   90.00
#
_symmetry.space_group_name_H-M   'P 1'
#
loop_
_entity.id
_entity.type
_entity.pdbx_description
1 polymer ?
#
loop_
_entity_poly.entity_id
_entity_poly.type
_entity_poly.pdbx_seq_one_letter_code
_entity_poly.pdbx_strand_id
1 'polypeptide(L)'
;KGPERWNLIELQVLPSSREMAAARPFGRADRRQVGGGAILFWLAGTEAEQRAFLESRPAGPLGAQGQVVLFADGKTFPLNVEKHLGKRVPLGDSGLEAEITHFYQAAILKDNSSPEKLELEEYSGDGNVRQPAVEVLIHAREGENAGQPRRMVLLADLPDLSLQDNQDQVFGSFWVPDEKTSEQLVRGEGTSRIDIIQGADQRLYYRYWNRKEVVTIAELPSNGKRVDAFKMPVAQLQMYVESVETSLRPEKRFLPKKFHKDETAVTVTRAAKMRVTMDGNTEEFWLKGAPARLIEARPDPSEQRMILGKDRMVALSIPLEYVDVGFLVELQDFERKLDPGTSQPSHYSSWVRFLDHETRKPLSGKPKEQDQVLITMNAPVDFSDPQRGRSYRLFQEAFRGPFVPGDGIYESHYRGLPADSQSKVRDQLFMSILTVNYDPGRGIKYIGCLLIVAGIATMFYMRAYFFKPKTREAVRSEAIEAVLAR
;
A
#
# COMPACT_ATOMS: atom_id res chain seq x y z
N LYS A 1 11.12 -35.07 7.00
CA LYS A 1 10.12 -33.98 7.01
C LYS A 1 10.77 -32.80 7.71
N GLY A 2 10.94 -31.66 7.04
CA GLY A 2 11.45 -30.45 7.67
C GLY A 2 10.48 -29.93 8.75
N PRO A 3 10.91 -28.97 9.58
CA PRO A 3 10.02 -28.34 10.56
C PRO A 3 8.82 -27.71 9.86
N GLU A 4 7.65 -27.83 10.50
CA GLU A 4 6.44 -27.16 10.06
C GLU A 4 6.67 -25.63 10.09
N ARG A 5 6.35 -24.95 8.98
CA ARG A 5 6.51 -23.50 8.85
C ARG A 5 5.15 -22.87 8.60
N TRP A 6 4.75 -22.00 9.52
CA TRP A 6 3.54 -21.19 9.43
C TRP A 6 3.91 -19.79 8.92
N ASN A 7 3.07 -19.26 8.02
CA ASN A 7 3.17 -17.88 7.57
C ASN A 7 1.96 -17.13 8.11
N LEU A 8 2.20 -16.15 8.98
CA LEU A 8 1.15 -15.29 9.49
C LEU A 8 0.66 -14.35 8.37
N ILE A 9 -0.65 -14.26 8.22
CA ILE A 9 -1.31 -13.37 7.26
C ILE A 9 -2.37 -12.58 8.03
N GLU A 10 -2.32 -11.26 7.90
CA GLU A 10 -3.32 -10.35 8.44
C GLU A 10 -4.28 -9.95 7.32
N LEU A 11 -5.58 -10.11 7.58
CA LEU A 11 -6.67 -9.75 6.68
C LEU A 11 -7.62 -8.83 7.44
N GLN A 12 -8.11 -7.81 6.77
CA GLN A 12 -9.01 -6.81 7.36
C GLN A 12 -10.03 -6.33 6.33
N VAL A 13 -11.10 -5.69 6.77
CA VAL A 13 -11.96 -4.95 5.86
C VAL A 13 -11.55 -3.49 5.84
N LEU A 14 -11.23 -3.00 4.65
CA LEU A 14 -10.81 -1.62 4.46
C LEU A 14 -12.05 -0.72 4.38
N PRO A 15 -12.05 0.48 4.98
CA PRO A 15 -13.17 1.40 4.84
C PRO A 15 -13.34 1.81 3.37
N SER A 16 -14.60 1.82 2.91
CA SER A 16 -15.00 2.40 1.64
C SER A 16 -14.84 3.93 1.71
N SER A 17 -14.43 4.58 0.61
CA SER A 17 -14.57 6.03 0.51
C SER A 17 -16.04 6.42 0.61
N ARG A 18 -16.34 7.70 0.89
CA ARG A 18 -17.72 8.19 0.93
C ARG A 18 -18.48 7.93 -0.37
N GLU A 19 -17.77 8.01 -1.49
CA GLU A 19 -18.26 7.71 -2.84
C GLU A 19 -18.43 6.20 -3.07
N MET A 20 -17.72 5.33 -2.36
CA MET A 20 -17.85 3.87 -2.48
C MET A 20 -18.90 3.26 -1.55
N ALA A 21 -19.35 4.02 -0.54
CA ALA A 21 -20.18 3.49 0.53
C ALA A 21 -21.54 2.96 0.04
N ALA A 22 -22.09 3.53 -1.04
CA ALA A 22 -23.36 3.08 -1.61
C ALA A 22 -23.25 1.69 -2.27
N ALA A 23 -22.21 1.49 -3.08
CA ALA A 23 -21.96 0.20 -3.75
C ALA A 23 -21.37 -0.86 -2.80
N ARG A 24 -20.66 -0.42 -1.75
CA ARG A 24 -19.97 -1.26 -0.77
C ARG A 24 -20.21 -0.78 0.65
N PRO A 25 -21.43 -0.97 1.18
CA PRO A 25 -21.80 -0.51 2.51
C PRO A 25 -20.97 -1.15 3.63
N PHE A 26 -20.37 -2.31 3.36
CA PHE A 26 -19.57 -3.07 4.32
C PHE A 26 -18.07 -3.04 4.02
N GLY A 27 -17.59 -2.00 3.35
CA GLY A 27 -16.16 -1.81 3.10
C GLY A 27 -15.62 -2.56 1.88
N ARG A 28 -14.30 -2.49 1.69
CA ARG A 28 -13.58 -3.21 0.64
C ARG A 28 -12.86 -4.41 1.25
N ALA A 29 -12.80 -5.49 0.48
CA ALA A 29 -12.03 -6.66 0.87
C ALA A 29 -10.54 -6.34 1.00
N ASP A 30 -9.84 -7.13 1.83
CA ASP A 30 -8.39 -7.27 1.75
C ASP A 30 -8.04 -8.54 0.97
N ARG A 31 -6.93 -8.49 0.24
CA ARG A 31 -6.42 -9.56 -0.60
C ARG A 31 -4.94 -9.73 -0.35
N ARG A 32 -4.52 -10.97 -0.10
CA ARG A 32 -3.12 -11.32 0.13
C ARG A 32 -2.69 -12.44 -0.81
N GLN A 33 -1.61 -12.20 -1.53
CA GLN A 33 -0.94 -13.26 -2.28
C GLN A 33 -0.12 -14.11 -1.31
N VAL A 34 -0.28 -15.43 -1.41
CA VAL A 34 0.42 -16.42 -0.59
C VAL A 34 0.93 -17.53 -1.48
N GLY A 35 1.80 -18.40 -0.96
CA GLY A 35 2.53 -19.39 -1.78
C GLY A 35 1.68 -20.36 -2.60
N GLY A 36 0.38 -20.52 -2.31
CA GLY A 36 -0.54 -21.38 -3.05
C GLY A 36 -1.61 -20.64 -3.90
N GLY A 37 -1.68 -19.31 -3.83
CA GLY A 37 -2.75 -18.55 -4.45
C GLY A 37 -3.04 -17.22 -3.75
N ALA A 38 -4.26 -16.71 -3.89
CA ALA A 38 -4.72 -15.53 -3.17
C ALA A 38 -5.70 -15.91 -2.06
N ILE A 39 -5.62 -15.23 -0.92
CA ILE A 39 -6.66 -15.26 0.12
C ILE A 39 -7.35 -13.90 0.13
N LEU A 40 -8.67 -13.92 0.10
CA LEU A 40 -9.52 -12.73 0.10
C LEU A 40 -10.39 -12.74 1.35
N PHE A 41 -10.67 -11.56 1.91
CA PHE A 41 -11.54 -11.42 3.07
C PHE A 41 -12.47 -10.21 2.96
N TRP A 42 -13.77 -10.43 3.14
CA TRP A 42 -14.77 -9.35 3.23
C TRP A 42 -15.91 -9.64 4.22
N LEU A 43 -16.73 -8.62 4.46
CA LEU A 43 -17.92 -8.71 5.29
C LEU A 43 -19.15 -8.94 4.41
N ALA A 44 -19.95 -9.96 4.74
CA ALA A 44 -21.28 -10.11 4.17
C ALA A 44 -22.23 -9.09 4.80
N GLY A 45 -22.94 -8.36 3.96
CA GLY A 45 -23.83 -7.29 4.37
C GLY A 45 -25.19 -7.75 4.87
N THR A 46 -25.64 -8.91 4.40
CA THR A 46 -26.94 -9.49 4.74
C THR A 46 -26.84 -11.01 4.86
N GLU A 47 -27.85 -11.62 5.48
CA GLU A 47 -27.99 -13.07 5.51
C GLU A 47 -28.11 -13.66 4.10
N ALA A 48 -28.77 -12.96 3.17
CA ALA A 48 -28.88 -13.39 1.79
C ALA A 48 -27.52 -13.42 1.09
N GLU A 49 -26.64 -12.44 1.31
CA GLU A 49 -25.27 -12.48 0.78
C GLU A 49 -24.46 -13.64 1.37
N GLN A 50 -24.57 -13.87 2.69
CA GLN A 50 -23.94 -15.01 3.36
C GLN A 50 -24.42 -16.33 2.75
N ARG A 51 -25.72 -16.51 2.55
CA ARG A 51 -26.28 -17.71 1.91
C ARG A 51 -25.84 -17.84 0.46
N ALA A 52 -25.85 -16.76 -0.31
CA ALA A 52 -25.34 -16.74 -1.67
C ALA A 52 -23.87 -17.20 -1.74
N PHE A 53 -23.02 -16.74 -0.82
CA PHE A 53 -21.63 -17.17 -0.75
C PHE A 53 -21.52 -18.69 -0.52
N LEU A 54 -22.37 -19.25 0.33
CA LEU A 54 -22.36 -20.67 0.69
C LEU A 54 -22.98 -21.58 -0.38
N GLU A 55 -23.99 -21.08 -1.08
CA GLU A 55 -24.84 -21.87 -1.96
C GLU A 55 -24.50 -21.71 -3.45
N SER A 56 -23.88 -20.60 -3.88
CA SER A 56 -23.58 -20.29 -5.29
C SER A 56 -22.41 -21.08 -5.88
N ARG A 57 -22.49 -22.41 -5.78
CA ARG A 57 -21.61 -23.37 -6.45
C ARG A 57 -22.00 -23.52 -7.92
N PRO A 58 -21.02 -23.69 -8.82
CA PRO A 58 -21.34 -24.03 -10.19
C PRO A 58 -22.04 -25.39 -10.28
N ALA A 59 -22.98 -25.52 -11.21
CA ALA A 59 -23.74 -26.72 -11.47
C ALA A 59 -23.50 -27.21 -12.91
N GLY A 60 -23.00 -28.44 -13.05
CA GLY A 60 -22.64 -29.03 -14.33
C GLY A 60 -21.36 -28.43 -14.96
N PRO A 61 -21.10 -28.69 -16.26
CA PRO A 61 -19.92 -28.18 -16.95
C PRO A 61 -19.94 -26.64 -17.07
N LEU A 62 -18.82 -25.99 -16.77
CA LEU A 62 -18.70 -24.53 -16.81
C LEU A 62 -18.80 -23.95 -18.23
N GLY A 63 -18.29 -24.65 -19.25
CA GLY A 63 -18.09 -24.07 -20.59
C GLY A 63 -16.85 -23.17 -20.67
N ALA A 64 -16.51 -22.66 -21.85
CA ALA A 64 -15.31 -21.86 -22.05
C ALA A 64 -15.45 -20.42 -21.51
N GLN A 65 -16.65 -19.84 -21.62
CA GLN A 65 -16.98 -18.54 -21.01
C GLN A 65 -17.43 -18.64 -19.55
N GLY A 66 -17.50 -19.85 -19.00
CA GLY A 66 -17.86 -20.09 -17.61
C GLY A 66 -19.36 -20.01 -17.29
N GLN A 67 -19.65 -19.95 -15.98
CA GLN A 67 -21.00 -19.99 -15.44
C GLN A 67 -21.18 -18.92 -14.35
N VAL A 68 -22.27 -18.16 -14.47
CA VAL A 68 -22.77 -17.28 -13.42
C VAL A 68 -23.70 -18.08 -12.53
N VAL A 69 -23.58 -17.95 -11.22
CA VAL A 69 -24.54 -18.51 -10.27
C VAL A 69 -25.10 -17.37 -9.46
N LEU A 70 -26.36 -17.03 -9.76
CA LEU A 70 -27.12 -16.01 -9.04
C LEU A 70 -27.84 -16.65 -7.87
N PHE A 71 -27.96 -15.93 -6.77
CA PHE A 71 -28.79 -16.27 -5.62
C PHE A 71 -29.86 -15.19 -5.47
N ALA A 72 -31.11 -15.59 -5.45
CA ALA A 72 -32.26 -14.72 -5.26
C ALA A 72 -33.37 -15.51 -4.57
N ASP A 73 -34.10 -14.87 -3.64
CA ASP A 73 -35.22 -15.48 -2.91
C ASP A 73 -34.91 -16.88 -2.33
N GLY A 74 -33.72 -17.02 -1.73
CA GLY A 74 -33.31 -18.25 -1.07
C GLY A 74 -32.94 -19.42 -2.01
N LYS A 75 -32.89 -19.19 -3.33
CA LYS A 75 -32.59 -20.20 -4.37
C LYS A 75 -31.42 -19.76 -5.24
N THR A 76 -30.71 -20.74 -5.81
CA THR A 76 -29.61 -20.51 -6.76
C THR A 76 -30.03 -20.78 -8.20
N PHE A 77 -29.54 -19.95 -9.12
CA PHE A 77 -29.82 -19.99 -10.56
C PHE A 77 -28.50 -20.06 -11.34
N PRO A 78 -28.04 -21.26 -11.71
CA PRO A 78 -26.84 -21.44 -12.51
C PRO A 78 -27.10 -21.13 -13.99
N LEU A 79 -26.44 -20.10 -14.52
CA LEU A 79 -26.55 -19.61 -15.89
C LEU A 79 -25.22 -19.81 -16.62
N ASN A 80 -25.18 -20.78 -17.53
CA ASN A 80 -24.02 -20.92 -18.43
C ASN A 80 -23.97 -19.72 -19.38
N VAL A 81 -22.84 -19.00 -19.42
CA VAL A 81 -22.72 -17.71 -20.11
C VAL A 81 -22.99 -17.85 -21.61
N GLU A 82 -22.34 -18.80 -22.29
CA GLU A 82 -22.53 -19.04 -23.73
C GLU A 82 -23.99 -19.30 -24.12
N LYS A 83 -24.72 -20.03 -23.26
CA LYS A 83 -26.11 -20.41 -23.53
C LYS A 83 -27.11 -19.30 -23.23
N HIS A 84 -26.81 -18.41 -22.29
CA HIS A 84 -27.75 -17.42 -21.74
C HIS A 84 -27.38 -15.96 -22.06
N LEU A 85 -26.27 -15.71 -22.75
CA LEU A 85 -25.91 -14.38 -23.23
C LEU A 85 -27.04 -13.80 -24.10
N GLY A 86 -27.49 -12.59 -23.75
CA GLY A 86 -28.59 -11.87 -24.41
C GLY A 86 -29.98 -12.46 -24.18
N LYS A 87 -30.16 -13.36 -23.20
CA LYS A 87 -31.45 -13.98 -22.88
C LYS A 87 -31.89 -13.63 -21.47
N ARG A 88 -33.18 -13.34 -21.32
CA ARG A 88 -33.81 -13.18 -20.01
C ARG A 88 -34.16 -14.54 -19.42
N VAL A 89 -33.77 -14.74 -18.16
CA VAL A 89 -34.01 -15.96 -17.42
C VAL A 89 -34.74 -15.60 -16.12
N PRO A 90 -35.92 -16.17 -15.86
CA PRO A 90 -36.64 -15.90 -14.61
C PRO A 90 -35.88 -16.48 -13.41
N LEU A 91 -35.79 -15.69 -12.34
CA LEU A 91 -35.18 -16.07 -11.07
C LEU A 91 -36.24 -16.69 -10.14
N GLY A 92 -36.91 -17.74 -10.63
CA GLY A 92 -37.93 -18.47 -9.90
C GLY A 92 -39.17 -17.62 -9.60
N ASP A 93 -39.59 -17.61 -8.33
CA ASP A 93 -40.81 -16.94 -7.87
C ASP A 93 -40.54 -15.52 -7.34
N SER A 94 -39.29 -15.05 -7.41
CA SER A 94 -38.86 -13.74 -6.89
C SER A 94 -39.51 -12.54 -7.61
N GLY A 95 -40.14 -12.78 -8.76
CA GLY A 95 -40.64 -11.72 -9.63
C GLY A 95 -39.53 -11.00 -10.40
N LEU A 96 -38.30 -11.55 -10.41
CA LEU A 96 -37.15 -10.98 -11.13
C LEU A 96 -36.73 -11.85 -12.31
N GLU A 97 -36.13 -11.21 -13.32
CA GLU A 97 -35.47 -11.87 -14.44
C GLU A 97 -34.03 -11.36 -14.55
N ALA A 98 -33.09 -12.26 -14.87
CA ALA A 98 -31.69 -11.90 -15.11
C ALA A 98 -31.36 -12.00 -16.59
N GLU A 99 -30.57 -11.06 -17.10
CA GLU A 99 -30.07 -11.03 -18.47
C GLU A 99 -28.56 -10.83 -18.43
N ILE A 100 -27.78 -11.80 -18.93
CA ILE A 100 -26.34 -11.61 -19.14
C ILE A 100 -26.19 -10.79 -20.42
N THR A 101 -25.80 -9.53 -20.31
CA THR A 101 -25.73 -8.60 -21.45
C THR A 101 -24.36 -8.56 -22.10
N HIS A 102 -23.31 -8.85 -21.32
CA HIS A 102 -21.95 -8.83 -21.81
C HIS A 102 -21.06 -9.86 -21.11
N PHE A 103 -20.11 -10.40 -21.86
CA PHE A 103 -19.01 -11.21 -21.34
C PHE A 103 -17.71 -10.58 -21.79
N TYR A 104 -16.82 -10.36 -20.82
CA TYR A 104 -15.47 -9.87 -21.05
C TYR A 104 -14.48 -11.01 -20.79
N GLN A 105 -13.58 -11.26 -21.74
CA GLN A 105 -12.53 -12.26 -21.55
C GLN A 105 -11.39 -11.69 -20.69
N ALA A 106 -11.07 -10.42 -20.91
CA ALA A 106 -10.03 -9.64 -20.27
C ALA A 106 -10.55 -8.24 -19.92
N ALA A 107 -11.35 -8.14 -18.86
CA ALA A 107 -11.88 -6.86 -18.43
C ALA A 107 -10.81 -5.95 -17.81
N ILE A 108 -10.78 -4.70 -18.25
CA ILE A 108 -10.09 -3.60 -17.56
C ILE A 108 -11.10 -2.52 -17.18
N LEU A 109 -10.75 -1.74 -16.16
CA LEU A 109 -11.53 -0.57 -15.77
C LEU A 109 -11.28 0.56 -16.78
N LYS A 110 -12.34 1.23 -17.22
CA LYS A 110 -12.20 2.45 -18.03
C LYS A 110 -11.58 3.58 -17.20
N ASP A 111 -10.87 4.48 -17.88
CA ASP A 111 -10.24 5.66 -17.29
C ASP A 111 -11.20 6.57 -16.50
N ASN A 112 -12.48 6.61 -16.91
CA ASN A 112 -13.54 7.36 -16.26
C ASN A 112 -14.41 6.52 -15.32
N SER A 113 -14.05 5.27 -15.06
CA SER A 113 -14.84 4.41 -14.18
C SER A 113 -14.81 4.96 -12.76
N SER A 114 -15.99 5.17 -12.19
CA SER A 114 -16.11 5.40 -10.75
C SER A 114 -16.33 4.07 -10.04
N PRO A 115 -15.98 3.96 -8.76
CA PRO A 115 -16.29 2.78 -7.97
C PRO A 115 -17.80 2.43 -7.88
N GLU A 116 -18.69 3.39 -8.12
CA GLU A 116 -20.15 3.18 -8.15
C GLU A 116 -20.62 2.62 -9.48
N LYS A 117 -19.95 2.97 -10.59
CA LYS A 117 -20.37 2.58 -11.94
C LYS A 117 -19.57 1.42 -12.53
N LEU A 118 -18.40 1.10 -11.98
CA LEU A 118 -17.49 0.02 -12.39
C LEU A 118 -17.64 -0.28 -13.89
N GLU A 119 -17.25 0.69 -14.71
CA GLU A 119 -17.34 0.58 -16.16
C GLU A 119 -16.18 -0.23 -16.68
N LEU A 120 -16.50 -1.30 -17.42
CA LEU A 120 -15.52 -2.22 -17.98
C LEU A 120 -15.35 -2.01 -19.47
N GLU A 121 -14.15 -2.29 -19.96
CA GLU A 121 -13.87 -2.47 -21.38
C GLU A 121 -13.01 -3.72 -21.62
N GLU A 122 -13.09 -4.25 -22.85
CA GLU A 122 -12.28 -5.40 -23.25
C GLU A 122 -10.86 -4.94 -23.54
N TYR A 123 -9.90 -5.52 -22.82
CA TYR A 123 -8.49 -5.31 -23.10
C TYR A 123 -8.11 -6.05 -24.39
N SER A 124 -7.67 -5.30 -25.40
CA SER A 124 -7.24 -5.83 -26.70
C SER A 124 -5.71 -5.85 -26.89
N GLY A 125 -4.95 -5.57 -25.84
CA GLY A 125 -3.49 -5.56 -25.91
C GLY A 125 -2.86 -6.97 -25.93
N ASP A 126 -1.57 -7.01 -26.23
CA ASP A 126 -0.74 -8.23 -26.27
C ASP A 126 -0.34 -8.75 -24.87
N GLY A 127 -0.71 -8.03 -23.81
CA GLY A 127 -0.47 -8.42 -22.43
C GLY A 127 -1.29 -9.62 -21.97
N ASN A 128 -0.73 -10.40 -21.04
CA ASN A 128 -1.39 -11.51 -20.34
C ASN A 128 -2.44 -11.03 -19.31
N VAL A 129 -3.20 -9.98 -19.59
CA VAL A 129 -4.30 -9.55 -18.72
C VAL A 129 -5.47 -10.48 -18.97
N ARG A 130 -5.74 -11.37 -18.02
CA ARG A 130 -6.93 -12.21 -18.02
C ARG A 130 -7.71 -11.90 -16.75
N GLN A 131 -8.82 -11.20 -16.93
CA GLN A 131 -9.72 -10.84 -15.85
C GLN A 131 -11.15 -11.04 -16.37
N PRO A 132 -11.65 -12.29 -16.42
CA PRO A 132 -12.96 -12.55 -16.99
C PRO A 132 -14.04 -11.87 -16.16
N ALA A 133 -14.99 -11.23 -16.81
CA ALA A 133 -16.11 -10.57 -16.16
C ALA A 133 -17.40 -10.74 -16.96
N VAL A 134 -18.54 -10.54 -16.31
CA VAL A 134 -19.84 -10.45 -16.96
C VAL A 134 -20.63 -9.26 -16.43
N GLU A 135 -21.43 -8.69 -17.32
CA GLU A 135 -22.49 -7.76 -16.95
C GLU A 135 -23.82 -8.49 -16.93
N VAL A 136 -24.57 -8.30 -15.85
CA VAL A 136 -25.89 -8.89 -15.67
C VAL A 136 -26.87 -7.77 -15.33
N LEU A 137 -27.99 -7.72 -16.04
CA LEU A 137 -29.11 -6.86 -15.71
C LEU A 137 -30.19 -7.66 -14.97
N ILE A 138 -30.66 -7.10 -13.86
CA ILE A 138 -31.80 -7.61 -13.09
C ILE A 138 -33.02 -6.77 -13.41
N HIS A 139 -34.05 -7.42 -13.93
CA HIS A 139 -35.31 -6.82 -14.34
C HIS A 139 -36.42 -7.23 -13.36
N ALA A 140 -37.26 -6.28 -12.94
CA ALA A 140 -38.54 -6.62 -12.34
C ALA A 140 -39.51 -7.13 -13.44
N ARG A 141 -40.32 -8.15 -13.13
CA ARG A 141 -41.44 -8.55 -13.99
C ARG A 141 -42.45 -7.41 -14.11
N GLU A 142 -43.08 -7.29 -15.28
CA GLU A 142 -44.05 -6.24 -15.60
C GLU A 142 -45.09 -6.02 -14.49
N GLY A 143 -45.30 -4.76 -14.09
CA GLY A 143 -46.17 -4.30 -13.00
C GLY A 143 -45.79 -2.90 -12.48
N GLU A 144 -46.46 -2.39 -11.44
CA GLU A 144 -46.26 -1.02 -10.88
C GLU A 144 -44.82 -0.69 -10.42
N ASN A 145 -43.93 -1.69 -10.37
CA ASN A 145 -42.51 -1.55 -10.03
C ASN A 145 -41.55 -1.87 -11.19
N ALA A 146 -41.98 -1.79 -12.46
CA ALA A 146 -41.12 -1.89 -13.64
C ALA A 146 -40.19 -0.65 -13.76
N GLY A 147 -39.30 -0.47 -12.77
CA GLY A 147 -38.24 0.51 -12.79
C GLY A 147 -37.14 0.17 -13.80
N GLN A 148 -36.12 1.02 -13.86
CA GLN A 148 -34.93 0.71 -14.68
C GLN A 148 -34.26 -0.56 -14.16
N PRO A 149 -33.77 -1.43 -15.07
CA PRO A 149 -33.07 -2.64 -14.66
C PRO A 149 -31.82 -2.30 -13.87
N ARG A 150 -31.51 -3.12 -12.88
CA ARG A 150 -30.32 -2.94 -12.04
C ARG A 150 -29.15 -3.68 -12.62
N ARG A 151 -28.01 -3.01 -12.66
CA ARG A 151 -26.77 -3.56 -13.22
C ARG A 151 -25.94 -4.21 -12.12
N MET A 152 -25.53 -5.45 -12.37
CA MET A 152 -24.51 -6.19 -11.63
C MET A 152 -23.28 -6.38 -12.53
N VAL A 153 -22.11 -6.44 -11.90
CA VAL A 153 -20.85 -6.79 -12.56
C VAL A 153 -20.17 -7.87 -11.75
N LEU A 154 -19.93 -9.03 -12.34
CA LEU A 154 -19.32 -10.15 -11.64
C LEU A 154 -17.95 -10.44 -12.24
N LEU A 155 -16.90 -10.32 -11.42
CA LEU A 155 -15.53 -10.62 -11.84
C LEU A 155 -15.15 -12.02 -11.38
N ALA A 156 -14.63 -12.83 -12.29
CA ALA A 156 -14.26 -14.20 -12.00
C ALA A 156 -13.10 -14.27 -11.02
N ASP A 157 -12.02 -13.53 -11.24
CA ASP A 157 -10.77 -13.63 -10.45
C ASP A 157 -10.67 -12.64 -9.30
N LEU A 158 -11.53 -11.61 -9.32
CA LEU A 158 -11.64 -10.57 -8.30
C LEU A 158 -13.09 -10.53 -7.78
N PRO A 159 -13.62 -11.64 -7.21
CA PRO A 159 -15.02 -11.69 -6.80
C PRO A 159 -15.35 -10.63 -5.75
N ASP A 160 -14.37 -10.26 -4.93
CA ASP A 160 -14.43 -9.16 -3.97
C ASP A 160 -14.66 -7.79 -4.60
N LEU A 161 -14.36 -7.64 -5.89
CA LEU A 161 -14.60 -6.42 -6.63
C LEU A 161 -15.95 -6.37 -7.35
N SER A 162 -16.73 -7.45 -7.28
CA SER A 162 -18.02 -7.53 -7.97
C SER A 162 -19.03 -6.52 -7.44
N LEU A 163 -19.84 -5.98 -8.35
CA LEU A 163 -21.00 -5.14 -8.04
C LEU A 163 -22.24 -6.04 -7.94
N GLN A 164 -22.81 -6.12 -6.75
CA GLN A 164 -24.00 -6.94 -6.43
C GLN A 164 -25.26 -6.07 -6.39
N ASP A 165 -26.44 -6.67 -6.58
CA ASP A 165 -27.72 -5.96 -6.40
C ASP A 165 -28.19 -6.09 -4.95
N ASN A 166 -27.65 -5.21 -4.10
CA ASN A 166 -27.98 -5.17 -2.69
C ASN A 166 -29.44 -4.77 -2.42
N GLN A 167 -30.11 -4.04 -3.31
CA GLN A 167 -31.45 -3.54 -3.04
C GLN A 167 -32.52 -4.62 -3.34
N ASP A 168 -32.30 -5.48 -4.34
CA ASP A 168 -33.20 -6.63 -4.62
C ASP A 168 -32.68 -7.93 -4.00
N GLN A 169 -31.59 -7.85 -3.22
CA GLN A 169 -30.94 -8.99 -2.56
C GLN A 169 -30.54 -10.10 -3.56
N VAL A 170 -30.08 -9.69 -4.76
CA VAL A 170 -29.55 -10.61 -5.77
C VAL A 170 -28.03 -10.58 -5.73
N PHE A 171 -27.44 -11.75 -5.46
CA PHE A 171 -26.00 -11.89 -5.30
C PHE A 171 -25.46 -12.94 -6.28
N GLY A 172 -24.37 -12.64 -6.95
CA GLY A 172 -23.79 -13.48 -7.99
C GLY A 172 -22.35 -13.90 -7.69
N SER A 173 -22.00 -15.11 -8.14
CA SER A 173 -20.62 -15.56 -8.30
C SER A 173 -20.37 -15.97 -9.73
N PHE A 174 -19.21 -15.59 -10.28
CA PHE A 174 -18.82 -15.95 -11.64
C PHE A 174 -17.63 -16.91 -11.63
N TRP A 175 -17.79 -18.04 -12.29
CA TRP A 175 -16.83 -19.14 -12.31
C TRP A 175 -16.37 -19.40 -13.74
N VAL A 176 -15.09 -19.15 -14.02
CA VAL A 176 -14.48 -19.40 -15.33
C VAL A 176 -13.29 -20.35 -15.14
N PRO A 177 -13.21 -21.46 -15.88
CA PRO A 177 -12.06 -22.34 -15.79
C PRO A 177 -10.79 -21.64 -16.28
N ASP A 178 -9.72 -21.74 -15.49
CA ASP A 178 -8.39 -21.26 -15.82
C ASP A 178 -7.41 -22.44 -15.84
N GLU A 179 -7.48 -23.21 -16.93
CA GLU A 179 -6.55 -24.31 -17.19
C GLU A 179 -5.19 -23.74 -17.63
N LYS A 180 -4.24 -23.75 -16.70
CA LYS A 180 -2.84 -23.38 -16.91
C LYS A 180 -1.94 -24.59 -16.74
N THR A 181 -0.88 -24.68 -17.54
CA THR A 181 0.13 -25.73 -17.38
C THR A 181 0.90 -25.55 -16.06
N SER A 182 1.56 -26.61 -15.60
CA SER A 182 2.42 -26.55 -14.40
C SER A 182 3.53 -25.51 -14.53
N GLU A 183 4.06 -25.31 -15.74
CA GLU A 183 5.09 -24.31 -16.04
C GLU A 183 4.55 -22.88 -15.93
N GLN A 184 3.35 -22.63 -16.42
CA GLN A 184 2.65 -21.35 -16.29
C GLN A 184 2.39 -21.02 -14.82
N LEU A 185 1.99 -22.01 -14.02
CA LEU A 185 1.76 -21.82 -12.59
C LEU A 185 3.02 -21.50 -11.81
N VAL A 186 4.14 -22.12 -12.16
CA VAL A 186 5.45 -21.79 -11.56
C VAL A 186 5.88 -20.37 -11.91
N ARG A 187 5.45 -19.84 -13.07
CA ARG A 187 5.63 -18.43 -13.46
C ARG A 187 4.63 -17.48 -12.80
N GLY A 188 3.71 -17.99 -11.99
CA GLY A 188 2.67 -17.21 -11.32
C GLY A 188 1.45 -16.90 -12.20
N GLU A 189 1.32 -17.53 -13.37
CA GLU A 189 0.16 -17.37 -14.25
C GLU A 189 -1.02 -18.23 -13.74
N GLY A 190 -2.11 -17.57 -13.36
CA GLY A 190 -3.32 -18.20 -12.82
C GLY A 190 -3.22 -18.42 -11.31
N THR A 191 -4.20 -17.89 -10.57
CA THR A 191 -4.21 -18.00 -9.10
C THR A 191 -5.39 -18.81 -8.62
N SER A 192 -5.11 -19.93 -7.94
CA SER A 192 -6.11 -20.51 -7.03
C SER A 192 -6.46 -19.47 -5.97
N ARG A 193 -7.67 -19.53 -5.42
CA ARG A 193 -8.05 -18.60 -4.36
C ARG A 193 -8.85 -19.25 -3.25
N ILE A 194 -8.69 -18.71 -2.07
CA ILE A 194 -9.56 -18.96 -0.92
C ILE A 194 -10.27 -17.64 -0.64
N ASP A 195 -11.58 -17.66 -0.83
CA ASP A 195 -12.42 -16.54 -0.47
C ASP A 195 -12.90 -16.78 0.95
N ILE A 196 -12.77 -15.79 1.84
CA ILE A 196 -13.25 -15.82 3.21
C ILE A 196 -14.26 -14.70 3.39
N ILE A 197 -15.39 -15.00 4.03
CA ILE A 197 -16.33 -13.98 4.48
C ILE A 197 -16.54 -14.08 5.97
N GLN A 198 -16.79 -12.95 6.60
CA GLN A 198 -17.54 -12.94 7.85
C GLN A 198 -19.03 -12.79 7.52
N GLY A 199 -19.83 -13.76 7.95
CA GLY A 199 -21.28 -13.77 7.78
C GLY A 199 -21.99 -12.71 8.63
N ALA A 200 -23.29 -12.53 8.36
CA ALA A 200 -24.19 -11.70 9.16
C ALA A 200 -24.34 -12.24 10.60
N ASP A 201 -24.09 -13.54 10.79
CA ASP A 201 -24.03 -14.20 12.09
C ASP A 201 -22.67 -14.06 12.81
N GLN A 202 -21.76 -13.24 12.26
CA GLN A 202 -20.41 -13.00 12.75
C GLN A 202 -19.50 -14.24 12.76
N ARG A 203 -19.86 -15.31 12.05
CA ARG A 203 -18.97 -16.46 11.84
C ARG A 203 -18.16 -16.31 10.57
N LEU A 204 -17.03 -17.01 10.50
CA LEU A 204 -16.22 -17.05 9.29
C LEU A 204 -16.63 -18.22 8.42
N TYR A 205 -16.71 -17.98 7.12
CA TYR A 205 -16.93 -19.00 6.11
C TYR A 205 -15.87 -18.86 5.03
N TYR A 206 -15.56 -19.96 4.37
CA TYR A 206 -14.61 -19.94 3.27
C TYR A 206 -15.05 -20.84 2.13
N ARG A 207 -14.56 -20.49 0.93
CA ARG A 207 -14.62 -21.36 -0.25
C ARG A 207 -13.27 -21.42 -0.92
N TYR A 208 -12.90 -22.61 -1.39
CA TYR A 208 -11.66 -22.86 -2.10
C TYR A 208 -11.93 -23.11 -3.58
N TRP A 209 -11.42 -22.22 -4.43
CA TRP A 209 -11.43 -22.34 -5.89
C TRP A 209 -10.03 -22.71 -6.39
N ASN A 210 -9.90 -23.88 -7.01
CA ASN A 210 -8.61 -24.39 -7.50
C ASN A 210 -8.32 -24.04 -8.96
N ARG A 211 -9.06 -23.07 -9.55
CA ARG A 211 -9.09 -22.67 -10.96
C ARG A 211 -9.93 -23.54 -11.89
N LYS A 212 -10.42 -24.67 -11.42
CA LYS A 212 -11.26 -25.59 -12.20
C LYS A 212 -12.63 -25.81 -11.57
N GLU A 213 -12.64 -26.01 -10.26
CA GLU A 213 -13.83 -26.30 -9.50
C GLU A 213 -13.79 -25.68 -8.09
N VAL A 214 -14.97 -25.54 -7.49
CA VAL A 214 -15.09 -25.20 -6.08
C VAL A 214 -14.88 -26.48 -5.28
N VAL A 215 -13.70 -26.60 -4.67
CA VAL A 215 -13.27 -27.80 -3.93
C VAL A 215 -13.99 -27.91 -2.60
N THR A 216 -14.11 -26.79 -1.89
CA THR A 216 -14.69 -26.74 -0.54
C THR A 216 -15.52 -25.48 -0.39
N ILE A 217 -16.63 -25.58 0.32
CA ILE A 217 -17.31 -24.46 0.98
C ILE A 217 -17.68 -24.93 2.39
N ALA A 218 -17.24 -24.22 3.42
CA ALA A 218 -17.46 -24.60 4.81
C ALA A 218 -17.33 -23.40 5.77
N GLU A 219 -17.76 -23.60 7.01
CA GLU A 219 -17.38 -22.73 8.13
C GLU A 219 -15.87 -22.81 8.36
N LEU A 220 -15.23 -21.67 8.57
CA LEU A 220 -13.83 -21.54 8.98
C LEU A 220 -13.77 -21.36 10.50
N PRO A 221 -13.34 -22.38 11.27
CA PRO A 221 -13.36 -22.29 12.72
C PRO A 221 -12.40 -21.23 13.24
N SER A 222 -12.88 -20.40 14.18
CA SER A 222 -12.09 -19.36 14.86
C SER A 222 -11.34 -19.84 16.11
N ASN A 223 -11.33 -21.16 16.36
CA ASN A 223 -10.78 -21.77 17.57
C ASN A 223 -9.39 -22.40 17.37
N GLY A 224 -8.64 -21.97 16.35
CA GLY A 224 -7.33 -22.52 16.01
C GLY A 224 -7.37 -23.91 15.35
N LYS A 225 -8.55 -24.48 15.08
CA LYS A 225 -8.67 -25.75 14.36
C LYS A 225 -8.15 -25.59 12.92
N ARG A 226 -7.26 -26.51 12.54
CA ARG A 226 -6.69 -26.57 11.19
C ARG A 226 -7.72 -27.09 10.19
N VAL A 227 -7.73 -26.47 9.01
CA VAL A 227 -8.50 -26.89 7.83
C VAL A 227 -7.60 -26.93 6.61
N ASP A 228 -8.02 -27.69 5.59
CA ASP A 228 -7.30 -27.74 4.33
C ASP A 228 -7.42 -26.41 3.57
N ALA A 229 -6.29 -25.95 3.04
CA ALA A 229 -6.15 -24.76 2.22
C ALA A 229 -5.78 -25.17 0.77
N PHE A 230 -4.77 -24.53 0.17
CA PHE A 230 -4.36 -24.81 -1.21
C PHE A 230 -3.77 -26.22 -1.38
N LYS A 231 -4.24 -26.92 -2.41
CA LYS A 231 -3.66 -28.17 -2.86
C LYS A 231 -2.57 -27.92 -3.91
N MET A 232 -1.33 -28.24 -3.57
CA MET A 232 -0.17 -28.17 -4.46
C MET A 232 0.13 -29.56 -5.04
N PRO A 233 0.89 -29.66 -6.15
CA PRO A 233 1.22 -30.96 -6.76
C PRO A 233 1.90 -31.96 -5.81
N VAL A 234 2.66 -31.46 -4.83
CA VAL A 234 3.47 -32.29 -3.90
C VAL A 234 3.08 -32.11 -2.43
N ALA A 235 2.11 -31.25 -2.11
CA ALA A 235 1.73 -30.96 -0.73
C ALA A 235 0.30 -30.41 -0.61
N GLN A 236 -0.35 -30.68 0.52
CA GLN A 236 -1.57 -30.01 0.92
C GLN A 236 -1.21 -28.94 1.95
N LEU A 237 -1.50 -27.67 1.67
CA LEU A 237 -1.38 -26.61 2.66
C LEU A 237 -2.57 -26.65 3.62
N GLN A 238 -2.34 -26.19 4.84
CA GLN A 238 -3.36 -26.02 5.86
C GLN A 238 -3.43 -24.56 6.29
N MET A 239 -4.58 -24.16 6.80
CA MET A 239 -4.78 -22.86 7.45
C MET A 239 -5.58 -23.03 8.74
N TYR A 240 -5.47 -22.06 9.63
CA TYR A 240 -6.32 -21.91 10.81
C TYR A 240 -6.41 -20.42 11.17
N VAL A 241 -7.41 -20.08 11.96
CA VAL A 241 -7.57 -18.72 12.48
C VAL A 241 -6.88 -18.65 13.84
N GLU A 242 -5.81 -17.85 13.92
CA GLU A 242 -5.11 -17.60 15.19
C GLU A 242 -5.92 -16.66 16.10
N SER A 243 -6.46 -15.59 15.52
CA SER A 243 -7.37 -14.67 16.19
C SER A 243 -8.33 -14.07 15.16
N VAL A 244 -9.54 -13.73 15.60
CA VAL A 244 -10.53 -13.03 14.80
C VAL A 244 -11.23 -12.01 15.68
N GLU A 245 -11.53 -10.87 15.08
CA GLU A 245 -12.37 -9.85 15.67
C GLU A 245 -13.51 -9.58 14.70
N THR A 246 -14.74 -9.76 15.17
CA THR A 246 -15.92 -9.70 14.33
C THR A 246 -16.67 -8.40 14.57
N SER A 247 -17.29 -7.87 13.52
CA SER A 247 -18.21 -6.73 13.65
C SER A 247 -19.27 -6.77 12.56
N LEU A 248 -20.45 -6.21 12.83
CA LEU A 248 -21.51 -6.06 11.84
C LEU A 248 -21.18 -4.99 10.78
N ARG A 249 -20.20 -4.11 11.04
CA ARG A 249 -19.74 -3.08 10.11
C ARG A 249 -18.22 -2.92 10.18
N PRO A 250 -17.58 -2.38 9.14
CA PRO A 250 -16.16 -2.05 9.21
C PRO A 250 -15.90 -1.04 10.34
N GLU A 251 -15.13 -1.45 11.33
CA GLU A 251 -14.72 -0.60 12.44
C GLU A 251 -13.20 -0.43 12.44
N LYS A 252 -12.74 0.80 12.73
CA LYS A 252 -11.32 1.04 12.95
C LYS A 252 -10.95 0.59 14.35
N ARG A 253 -10.01 -0.34 14.46
CA ARG A 253 -9.38 -0.70 15.73
C ARG A 253 -7.92 -0.31 15.75
N PHE A 254 -7.46 0.11 16.92
CA PHE A 254 -6.06 0.37 17.19
C PHE A 254 -5.51 -0.74 18.07
N LEU A 255 -4.57 -1.51 17.55
CA LEU A 255 -3.85 -2.53 18.30
C LEU A 255 -2.54 -1.94 18.83
N PRO A 256 -2.30 -1.96 20.15
CA PRO A 256 -1.04 -1.48 20.70
C PRO A 256 0.10 -2.38 20.25
N LYS A 257 1.08 -1.81 19.56
CA LYS A 257 2.35 -2.48 19.26
C LYS A 257 3.41 -2.07 20.28
N LYS A 258 4.45 -2.90 20.44
CA LYS A 258 5.60 -2.54 21.27
C LYS A 258 6.21 -1.25 20.72
N PHE A 259 6.44 -0.27 21.60
CA PHE A 259 7.06 0.99 21.20
C PHE A 259 8.56 0.78 20.99
N HIS A 260 9.03 1.01 19.76
CA HIS A 260 10.44 0.97 19.40
C HIS A 260 10.94 2.42 19.26
N LYS A 261 11.70 2.89 20.26
CA LYS A 261 12.18 4.29 20.32
C LYS A 261 13.05 4.67 19.12
N ASP A 262 13.77 3.70 18.56
CA ASP A 262 14.74 3.89 17.49
C ASP A 262 14.09 3.88 16.09
N GLU A 263 12.80 3.53 15.98
CA GLU A 263 12.06 3.61 14.71
C GLU A 263 11.67 5.05 14.38
N THR A 264 11.99 5.48 13.16
CA THR A 264 11.75 6.84 12.68
C THR A 264 10.26 7.09 12.45
N ALA A 265 9.76 8.26 12.88
CA ALA A 265 8.34 8.62 12.78
C ALA A 265 7.78 8.67 11.35
N VAL A 266 8.64 8.66 10.33
CA VAL A 266 8.27 8.61 8.90
C VAL A 266 7.70 7.22 8.52
N THR A 267 8.12 6.16 9.22
CA THR A 267 7.74 4.77 8.90
C THR A 267 6.66 4.22 9.80
N VAL A 268 6.43 4.83 10.98
CA VAL A 268 5.47 4.34 11.98
C VAL A 268 4.55 5.44 12.47
N THR A 269 3.26 5.14 12.51
CA THR A 269 2.27 6.01 13.15
C THR A 269 2.34 5.81 14.66
N ARG A 270 2.86 6.81 15.38
CA ARG A 270 2.87 6.82 16.85
C ARG A 270 1.46 7.14 17.36
N ALA A 271 1.07 6.57 18.49
CA ALA A 271 -0.19 6.89 19.16
C ALA A 271 -0.04 6.74 20.68
N ALA A 272 -0.83 7.47 21.45
CA ALA A 272 -0.88 7.38 22.90
C ALA A 272 -2.30 7.06 23.35
N LYS A 273 -2.44 6.16 24.34
CA LYS A 273 -3.71 5.96 25.04
C LYS A 273 -3.84 7.07 26.08
N MET A 274 -4.83 7.93 25.91
CA MET A 274 -5.06 9.09 26.77
C MET A 274 -6.27 8.81 27.67
N ARG A 275 -6.17 9.25 28.93
CA ARG A 275 -7.30 9.39 29.84
C ARG A 275 -7.41 10.85 30.21
N VAL A 276 -8.58 11.44 30.00
CA VAL A 276 -8.82 12.85 30.25
C VAL A 276 -10.05 12.97 31.14
N THR A 277 -9.90 13.71 32.23
CA THR A 277 -11.01 14.04 33.14
C THR A 277 -11.29 15.53 33.06
N MET A 278 -12.51 15.91 32.70
CA MET A 278 -12.97 17.29 32.63
C MET A 278 -14.38 17.41 33.22
N ASP A 279 -14.55 18.35 34.15
CA ASP A 279 -15.83 18.70 34.79
C ASP A 279 -16.58 17.48 35.39
N GLY A 280 -15.81 16.51 35.91
CA GLY A 280 -16.31 15.26 36.49
C GLY A 280 -16.47 14.11 35.49
N ASN A 281 -16.42 14.38 34.19
CA ASN A 281 -16.50 13.36 33.15
C ASN A 281 -15.10 12.86 32.79
N THR A 282 -14.93 11.54 32.68
CA THR A 282 -13.67 10.92 32.25
C THR A 282 -13.87 10.19 30.94
N GLU A 283 -13.01 10.47 29.97
CA GLU A 283 -12.94 9.75 28.69
C GLU A 283 -11.58 9.06 28.54
N GLU A 284 -11.58 7.83 28.03
CA GLU A 284 -10.38 7.13 27.57
C GLU A 284 -10.45 6.94 26.05
N PHE A 285 -9.37 7.28 25.34
CA PHE A 285 -9.29 7.13 23.88
C PHE A 285 -7.83 7.01 23.42
N TRP A 286 -7.64 6.48 22.20
CA TRP A 286 -6.35 6.52 21.52
C TRP A 286 -6.23 7.83 20.74
N LEU A 287 -5.11 8.53 20.92
CA LEU A 287 -4.75 9.73 20.19
C LEU A 287 -3.53 9.42 19.31
N LYS A 288 -3.74 9.43 18.01
CA LYS A 288 -2.75 9.25 16.97
C LYS A 288 -1.87 10.50 16.87
N GLY A 289 -0.57 10.29 16.75
CA GLY A 289 0.40 11.32 16.39
C GLY A 289 0.14 11.85 14.99
N ALA A 290 0.30 13.16 14.82
CA ALA A 290 0.25 13.77 13.51
C ALA A 290 1.28 13.06 12.61
N PRO A 291 0.87 12.46 11.49
CA PRO A 291 1.83 11.89 10.56
C PRO A 291 2.65 13.02 9.95
N ALA A 292 3.81 12.69 9.38
CA ALA A 292 4.55 13.61 8.51
C ALA A 292 3.71 13.87 7.26
N ARG A 293 2.75 14.81 7.36
CA ARG A 293 1.83 15.17 6.28
C ARG A 293 2.53 16.16 5.37
N LEU A 294 2.44 15.90 4.07
CA LEU A 294 2.97 16.75 3.00
C LEU A 294 1.99 17.86 2.61
N ILE A 295 0.72 17.70 3.00
CA ILE A 295 -0.36 18.63 2.74
C ILE A 295 -1.02 18.91 4.09
N GLU A 296 -1.32 20.18 4.36
CA GLU A 296 -2.17 20.59 5.47
C GLU A 296 -3.59 20.03 5.26
N ALA A 297 -3.79 18.80 5.73
CA ALA A 297 -5.11 18.20 5.85
C ALA A 297 -5.64 18.47 7.25
N ARG A 298 -6.95 18.71 7.38
CA ARG A 298 -7.60 18.78 8.68
C ARG A 298 -7.28 17.50 9.48
N PRO A 299 -6.91 17.61 10.77
CA PRO A 299 -6.71 16.45 11.62
C PRO A 299 -7.97 15.59 11.61
N ASP A 300 -7.82 14.28 11.48
CA ASP A 300 -8.97 13.38 11.65
C ASP A 300 -9.26 13.21 13.17
N PRO A 301 -10.47 12.75 13.57
CA PRO A 301 -10.83 12.63 14.99
C PRO A 301 -9.91 11.73 15.83
N SER A 302 -9.09 10.87 15.20
CA SER A 302 -8.06 10.09 15.88
C SER A 302 -6.78 10.88 16.11
N GLU A 303 -6.51 11.96 15.37
CA GLU A 303 -5.32 12.81 15.50
C GLU A 303 -5.57 14.06 16.35
N GLN A 304 -6.81 14.52 16.40
CA GLN A 304 -7.25 15.59 17.29
C GLN A 304 -8.55 15.20 17.97
N ARG A 305 -8.53 15.16 19.30
CA ARG A 305 -9.73 14.94 20.12
C ARG A 305 -10.20 16.26 20.69
N MET A 306 -11.46 16.61 20.45
CA MET A 306 -12.13 17.74 21.06
C MET A 306 -13.08 17.23 22.14
N ILE A 307 -12.91 17.70 23.36
CA ILE A 307 -13.75 17.36 24.50
C ILE A 307 -14.50 18.62 24.92
N LEU A 308 -15.82 18.51 25.02
CA LEU A 308 -16.70 19.59 25.43
C LEU A 308 -16.94 19.50 26.94
N GLY A 309 -16.59 20.55 27.66
CA GLY A 309 -16.91 20.73 29.07
C GLY A 309 -18.19 21.55 29.21
N LYS A 310 -18.52 21.93 30.45
CA LYS A 310 -19.70 22.77 30.72
C LYS A 310 -19.54 24.17 30.13
N ASP A 311 -18.38 24.80 30.40
CA ASP A 311 -18.10 26.19 30.00
C ASP A 311 -16.79 26.33 29.20
N ARG A 312 -16.20 25.21 28.78
CA ARG A 312 -14.91 25.19 28.07
C ARG A 312 -14.81 24.04 27.10
N MET A 313 -13.83 24.14 26.20
CA MET A 313 -13.48 23.10 25.25
C MET A 313 -11.98 22.83 25.36
N VAL A 314 -11.60 21.56 25.34
CA VAL A 314 -10.20 21.13 25.34
C VAL A 314 -9.94 20.37 24.05
N ALA A 315 -8.97 20.83 23.27
CA ALA A 315 -8.46 20.13 22.11
C ALA A 315 -7.11 19.47 22.45
N LEU A 316 -6.98 18.19 22.14
CA LEU A 316 -5.77 17.40 22.37
C LEU A 316 -5.23 16.87 21.04
N SER A 317 -3.93 17.05 20.81
CA SER A 317 -3.20 16.53 19.65
C SER A 317 -1.76 16.21 20.04
N ILE A 318 -1.10 15.37 19.23
CA ILE A 318 0.33 15.06 19.35
C ILE A 318 1.00 15.55 18.06
N PRO A 319 1.36 16.83 17.95
CA PRO A 319 1.94 17.38 16.73
C PRO A 319 3.36 16.86 16.51
N LEU A 320 3.83 16.95 15.28
CA LEU A 320 5.26 16.83 15.00
C LEU A 320 5.96 18.11 15.46
N GLU A 321 7.16 17.94 16.02
CA GLU A 321 8.06 19.08 16.21
C GLU A 321 8.63 19.46 14.84
N TYR A 322 8.45 20.72 14.45
CA TYR A 322 8.99 21.27 13.22
C TYR A 322 10.21 22.12 13.54
N VAL A 323 11.29 21.89 12.80
CA VAL A 323 12.47 22.76 12.83
C VAL A 323 12.46 23.59 11.56
N ASP A 324 12.36 24.90 11.72
CA ASP A 324 12.53 25.84 10.60
C ASP A 324 14.00 25.85 10.16
N VAL A 325 14.23 25.41 8.92
CA VAL A 325 15.56 25.35 8.30
C VAL A 325 15.98 26.66 7.63
N GLY A 326 15.08 27.64 7.49
CA GLY A 326 15.36 28.97 6.95
C GLY A 326 15.36 29.10 5.43
N PHE A 327 14.98 28.04 4.70
CA PHE A 327 14.88 28.03 3.24
C PHE A 327 13.85 26.98 2.78
N LEU A 328 13.40 27.10 1.53
CA LEU A 328 12.56 26.11 0.86
C LEU A 328 13.40 25.28 -0.11
N VAL A 329 12.98 24.04 -0.35
CA VAL A 329 13.59 23.14 -1.34
C VAL A 329 12.55 22.81 -2.40
N GLU A 330 12.79 23.26 -3.62
CA GLU A 330 11.92 22.99 -4.77
C GLU A 330 12.52 21.86 -5.62
N LEU A 331 11.80 20.75 -5.75
CA LEU A 331 12.18 19.66 -6.64
C LEU A 331 11.94 20.07 -8.10
N GLN A 332 13.00 20.12 -8.91
CA GLN A 332 12.92 20.41 -10.35
C GLN A 332 12.76 19.14 -11.16
N ASP A 333 13.62 18.16 -10.89
CA ASP A 333 13.68 16.91 -11.63
C ASP A 333 14.11 15.77 -10.72
N PHE A 334 13.67 14.56 -11.06
CA PHE A 334 13.94 13.34 -10.32
C PHE A 334 14.33 12.23 -11.29
N GLU A 335 15.52 11.67 -11.09
CA GLU A 335 16.02 10.56 -11.90
C GLU A 335 15.96 9.27 -11.08
N ARG A 336 15.47 8.19 -11.70
CA ARG A 336 15.49 6.84 -11.13
C ARG A 336 15.97 5.85 -12.19
N LYS A 337 16.99 5.07 -11.85
CA LYS A 337 17.44 3.92 -12.64
C LYS A 337 16.91 2.63 -12.04
N LEU A 338 16.55 1.69 -12.89
CA LEU A 338 16.08 0.36 -12.50
C LEU A 338 17.16 -0.67 -12.79
N ASP A 339 17.20 -1.75 -12.01
CA ASP A 339 18.03 -2.90 -12.35
C ASP A 339 17.49 -3.61 -13.59
N PRO A 340 18.34 -3.98 -14.57
CA PRO A 340 17.90 -4.66 -15.77
C PRO A 340 17.06 -5.90 -15.47
N GLY A 341 15.85 -5.97 -16.04
CA GLY A 341 14.94 -7.10 -15.85
C GLY A 341 14.14 -7.10 -14.54
N THR A 342 14.20 -6.05 -13.74
CA THR A 342 13.38 -5.90 -12.53
C THR A 342 12.74 -4.51 -12.45
N SER A 343 11.78 -4.34 -11.53
CA SER A 343 11.23 -3.03 -11.16
C SER A 343 11.95 -2.40 -9.96
N GLN A 344 13.07 -2.98 -9.52
CA GLN A 344 13.82 -2.49 -8.35
C GLN A 344 14.67 -1.26 -8.73
N PRO A 345 14.64 -0.18 -7.92
CA PRO A 345 15.47 0.99 -8.16
C PRO A 345 16.93 0.72 -7.77
N SER A 346 17.85 0.94 -8.70
CA SER A 346 19.30 0.81 -8.50
C SER A 346 19.97 2.13 -8.15
N HIS A 347 19.36 3.25 -8.56
CA HIS A 347 19.81 4.60 -8.24
C HIS A 347 18.64 5.57 -8.27
N TYR A 348 18.68 6.58 -7.42
CA TYR A 348 17.79 7.73 -7.50
C TYR A 348 18.48 9.02 -7.05
N SER A 349 18.13 10.12 -7.70
CA SER A 349 18.70 11.43 -7.47
C SER A 349 17.67 12.53 -7.69
N SER A 350 17.88 13.68 -7.03
CA SER A 350 16.99 14.83 -7.13
C SER A 350 17.75 16.07 -7.52
N TRP A 351 17.28 16.75 -8.55
CA TRP A 351 17.70 18.10 -8.87
C TRP A 351 16.79 19.07 -8.14
N VAL A 352 17.37 19.84 -7.21
CA VAL A 352 16.61 20.77 -6.38
C VAL A 352 17.06 22.21 -6.56
N ARG A 353 16.19 23.16 -6.21
CA ARG A 353 16.52 24.57 -6.07
C ARG A 353 16.23 25.02 -4.64
N PHE A 354 17.17 25.75 -4.03
CA PHE A 354 16.96 26.36 -2.72
C PHE A 354 16.36 27.75 -2.88
N LEU A 355 15.22 27.99 -2.26
CA LEU A 355 14.50 29.26 -2.33
C LEU A 355 14.45 29.93 -0.95
N ASP A 356 14.39 31.25 -0.97
CA ASP A 356 14.14 32.04 0.22
C ASP A 356 12.72 31.78 0.72
N HIS A 357 12.57 31.63 2.04
CA HIS A 357 11.31 31.22 2.65
C HIS A 357 10.18 32.26 2.46
N GLU A 358 10.52 33.55 2.48
CA GLU A 358 9.53 34.63 2.38
C GLU A 358 9.24 35.02 0.92
N THR A 359 10.30 35.24 0.14
CA THR A 359 10.19 35.77 -1.22
C THR A 359 9.97 34.69 -2.27
N ARG A 360 10.21 33.41 -1.92
CA ARG A 360 10.24 32.25 -2.83
C ARG A 360 11.18 32.42 -4.02
N LYS A 361 12.13 33.35 -3.95
CA LYS A 361 13.14 33.56 -4.98
C LYS A 361 14.33 32.63 -4.74
N PRO A 362 15.06 32.23 -5.80
CA PRO A 362 16.29 31.45 -5.64
C PRO A 362 17.29 32.15 -4.73
N LEU A 363 17.89 31.40 -3.79
CA LEU A 363 18.92 31.92 -2.88
C LEU A 363 20.30 32.07 -3.55
N SER A 364 20.53 31.37 -4.65
CA SER A 364 21.68 31.53 -5.52
C SER A 364 21.49 32.75 -6.43
N GLY A 365 22.34 33.76 -6.29
CA GLY A 365 22.28 34.98 -7.11
C GLY A 365 22.72 34.83 -8.57
N LYS A 366 22.57 33.65 -9.20
CA LYS A 366 23.01 33.35 -10.58
C LYS A 366 21.84 32.84 -11.46
N PRO A 367 21.95 32.82 -12.81
CA PRO A 367 20.83 32.49 -13.70
C PRO A 367 20.41 31.00 -13.69
N LYS A 368 19.12 30.79 -13.99
CA LYS A 368 18.23 29.62 -13.76
C LYS A 368 18.71 28.18 -14.02
N GLU A 369 19.80 27.95 -14.76
CA GLU A 369 20.25 26.59 -15.16
C GLU A 369 21.44 26.09 -14.32
N GLN A 370 22.22 27.00 -13.73
CA GLN A 370 23.37 26.67 -12.87
C GLN A 370 23.02 26.61 -11.36
N ASP A 371 21.75 26.85 -11.04
CA ASP A 371 21.20 26.89 -9.68
C ASP A 371 20.59 25.55 -9.24
N GLN A 372 20.56 24.56 -10.13
CA GLN A 372 20.08 23.23 -9.78
C GLN A 372 21.18 22.48 -9.03
N VAL A 373 20.82 22.03 -7.84
CA VAL A 373 21.70 21.30 -6.96
C VAL A 373 21.31 19.84 -6.98
N LEU A 374 22.21 18.98 -7.44
CA LEU A 374 22.02 17.54 -7.43
C LEU A 374 22.22 17.00 -6.02
N ILE A 375 21.19 16.37 -5.47
CA ILE A 375 21.25 15.63 -4.22
C ILE A 375 21.14 14.14 -4.54
N THR A 376 22.13 13.36 -4.11
CA THR A 376 22.10 11.90 -4.19
C THR A 376 22.30 11.29 -2.80
N MET A 377 22.11 9.99 -2.68
CA MET A 377 22.36 9.27 -1.42
C MET A 377 23.83 9.35 -0.96
N ASN A 378 24.77 9.34 -1.92
CA ASN A 378 26.21 9.28 -1.63
C ASN A 378 26.96 10.61 -1.83
N ALA A 379 26.31 11.61 -2.42
CA ALA A 379 26.84 12.97 -2.58
C ALA A 379 25.89 13.96 -1.89
N PRO A 380 26.01 14.13 -0.56
CA PRO A 380 25.21 15.10 0.16
C PRO A 380 25.58 16.52 -0.20
N VAL A 381 24.62 17.41 0.02
CA VAL A 381 24.77 18.84 -0.20
C VAL A 381 24.75 19.54 1.13
N ASP A 382 25.74 20.41 1.35
CA ASP A 382 25.75 21.31 2.48
C ASP A 382 25.13 22.65 2.05
N PHE A 383 24.10 23.10 2.77
CA PHE A 383 23.43 24.37 2.54
C PHE A 383 23.28 25.13 3.85
N SER A 384 23.60 26.41 3.84
CA SER A 384 23.53 27.26 5.02
C SER A 384 22.32 28.17 4.95
N ASP A 385 21.54 28.20 6.03
CA ASP A 385 20.50 29.19 6.27
C ASP A 385 21.12 30.60 6.17
N PRO A 386 20.72 31.40 5.17
CA PRO A 386 21.31 32.72 4.93
C PRO A 386 20.96 33.73 6.04
N GLN A 387 19.87 33.51 6.79
CA GLN A 387 19.42 34.41 7.84
C GLN A 387 20.07 34.08 9.19
N ARG A 388 20.19 32.79 9.52
CA ARG A 388 20.66 32.35 10.85
C ARG A 388 22.07 31.77 10.85
N GLY A 389 22.68 31.58 9.68
CA GLY A 389 24.03 31.01 9.52
C GLY A 389 24.14 29.53 9.90
N ARG A 390 23.01 28.83 10.11
CA ARG A 390 23.00 27.40 10.43
C ARG A 390 23.29 26.59 9.18
N SER A 391 24.26 25.68 9.25
CA SER A 391 24.57 24.78 8.13
C SER A 391 23.87 23.45 8.29
N TYR A 392 23.18 23.03 7.23
CA TYR A 392 22.48 21.77 7.14
C TYR A 392 23.10 20.91 6.05
N ARG A 393 23.12 19.60 6.27
CA ARG A 393 23.49 18.63 5.26
C ARG A 393 22.26 17.86 4.80
N LEU A 394 22.02 17.87 3.51
CA LEU A 394 20.88 17.22 2.88
C LEU A 394 21.35 15.97 2.13
N PHE A 395 20.63 14.87 2.36
CA PHE A 395 20.83 13.59 1.67
C PHE A 395 19.53 13.19 1.01
N GLN A 396 19.63 12.55 -0.16
CA GLN A 396 18.49 11.84 -0.70
C GLN A 396 18.33 10.53 0.09
N GLU A 397 17.23 10.41 0.85
CA GLU A 397 16.97 9.26 1.73
C GLU A 397 16.16 8.18 1.02
N ALA A 398 15.09 8.60 0.35
CA ALA A 398 14.14 7.71 -0.29
C ALA A 398 13.33 8.49 -1.33
N PHE A 399 12.41 7.81 -2.01
CA PHE A 399 11.39 8.45 -2.83
C PHE A 399 10.06 7.72 -2.66
N ARG A 400 8.96 8.36 -3.07
CA ARG A 400 7.62 7.74 -3.17
C ARG A 400 7.03 7.96 -4.55
N GLY A 401 6.12 7.07 -4.93
CA GLY A 401 5.47 7.03 -6.24
C GLY A 401 5.91 5.82 -7.08
N PRO A 402 5.50 5.74 -8.36
CA PRO A 402 4.70 6.75 -9.05
C PRO A 402 3.29 6.86 -8.45
N PHE A 403 2.82 8.09 -8.24
CA PHE A 403 1.40 8.36 -8.00
C PHE A 403 0.73 8.69 -9.33
N VAL A 404 -0.44 8.13 -9.58
CA VAL A 404 -1.18 8.25 -10.85
C VAL A 404 -2.57 8.86 -10.64
N PRO A 405 -3.28 9.31 -11.69
CA PRO A 405 -4.68 9.73 -11.59
C PRO A 405 -5.53 8.72 -10.80
N GLY A 406 -6.37 9.23 -9.90
CA GLY A 406 -7.13 8.41 -8.94
C GLY A 406 -6.44 8.16 -7.60
N ASP A 407 -5.13 8.34 -7.49
CA ASP A 407 -4.45 8.32 -6.18
C ASP A 407 -4.76 9.61 -5.40
N GLY A 408 -5.07 9.48 -4.11
CA GLY A 408 -5.40 10.64 -3.28
C GLY A 408 -4.31 11.72 -3.22
N ILE A 409 -3.03 11.34 -3.30
CA ILE A 409 -1.90 12.28 -3.36
C ILE A 409 -1.86 12.99 -4.72
N TYR A 410 -2.05 12.25 -5.82
CA TYR A 410 -2.08 12.82 -7.17
C TYR A 410 -3.21 13.84 -7.32
N GLU A 411 -4.43 13.43 -6.96
CA GLU A 411 -5.60 14.30 -7.00
C GLU A 411 -5.39 15.54 -6.15
N SER A 412 -4.85 15.40 -4.93
CA SER A 412 -4.61 16.54 -4.05
C SER A 412 -3.57 17.53 -4.57
N HIS A 413 -2.54 17.06 -5.28
CA HIS A 413 -1.53 17.92 -5.91
C HIS A 413 -2.17 18.77 -7.02
N TYR A 414 -3.09 18.20 -7.79
CA TYR A 414 -3.72 18.86 -8.94
C TYR A 414 -5.03 19.60 -8.61
N ARG A 415 -5.72 19.27 -7.51
CA ARG A 415 -7.06 19.78 -7.11
C ARG A 415 -7.12 21.30 -6.83
N GLY A 416 -5.99 22.00 -6.78
CA GLY A 416 -5.91 23.44 -6.53
C GLY A 416 -5.27 24.27 -7.65
N LEU A 417 -4.91 23.65 -8.78
CA LEU A 417 -4.24 24.37 -9.86
C LEU A 417 -5.24 25.21 -10.67
N PRO A 418 -4.90 26.46 -11.00
CA PRO A 418 -5.72 27.29 -11.88
C PRO A 418 -5.87 26.64 -13.26
N ALA A 419 -7.00 26.91 -13.94
CA ALA A 419 -7.39 26.22 -15.18
C ALA A 419 -6.36 26.36 -16.32
N ASP A 420 -5.52 27.39 -16.28
CA ASP A 420 -4.42 27.64 -17.21
C ASP A 420 -3.22 26.68 -17.03
N SER A 421 -3.18 25.97 -15.91
CA SER A 421 -2.09 25.07 -15.53
C SER A 421 -2.36 23.60 -15.93
N GLN A 422 -3.44 23.32 -16.65
CA GLN A 422 -3.76 21.97 -17.16
C GLN A 422 -2.68 21.41 -18.10
N SER A 423 -1.90 22.27 -18.77
CA SER A 423 -0.75 21.86 -19.60
C SER A 423 0.44 21.32 -18.79
N LYS A 424 0.40 21.39 -17.44
CA LYS A 424 1.45 20.88 -16.53
C LYS A 424 1.02 19.63 -15.75
N VAL A 425 -0.14 19.07 -16.07
CA VAL A 425 -0.57 17.78 -15.52
C VAL A 425 0.36 16.70 -16.10
N ARG A 426 1.02 15.95 -15.23
CA ARG A 426 1.94 14.86 -15.59
C ARG A 426 1.26 13.54 -15.28
N ASP A 427 1.38 12.55 -16.14
CA ASP A 427 0.76 11.23 -15.96
C ASP A 427 1.18 10.51 -14.67
N GLN A 428 2.35 10.86 -14.14
CA GLN A 428 2.89 10.31 -12.90
C GLN A 428 3.57 11.40 -12.06
N LEU A 429 3.40 11.31 -10.74
CA LEU A 429 4.11 12.11 -9.76
C LEU A 429 5.08 11.24 -8.96
N PHE A 430 6.31 11.74 -8.83
CA PHE A 430 7.31 11.21 -7.92
C PHE A 430 7.60 12.24 -6.84
N MET A 431 8.05 11.74 -5.69
CA MET A 431 8.33 12.57 -4.52
C MET A 431 9.66 12.17 -3.91
N SER A 432 10.52 13.16 -3.71
CA SER A 432 11.82 12.98 -3.08
C SER A 432 11.73 13.18 -1.57
N ILE A 433 12.27 12.23 -0.81
CA ILE A 433 12.42 12.34 0.64
C ILE A 433 13.88 12.67 0.92
N LEU A 434 14.12 13.81 1.56
CA LEU A 434 15.44 14.26 1.95
C LEU A 434 15.63 14.14 3.47
N THR A 435 16.75 13.57 3.90
CA THR A 435 17.20 13.70 5.30
C THR A 435 17.93 15.03 5.44
N VAL A 436 17.60 15.81 6.47
CA VAL A 436 18.27 17.07 6.79
C VAL A 436 18.97 16.95 8.14
N ASN A 437 20.29 17.09 8.14
CA ASN A 437 21.13 16.96 9.33
C ASN A 437 21.75 18.29 9.74
N TYR A 438 21.50 18.72 10.98
CA TYR A 438 22.21 19.84 11.61
C TYR A 438 23.44 19.32 12.36
N ASP A 439 24.66 19.71 11.94
CA ASP A 439 25.93 19.25 12.53
C ASP A 439 26.82 20.45 12.94
N PRO A 440 26.51 21.15 14.05
CA PRO A 440 27.25 22.33 14.48
C PRO A 440 28.70 22.05 14.89
N GLY A 441 29.04 20.79 15.22
CA GLY A 441 30.38 20.39 15.64
C GLY A 441 31.34 20.05 14.50
N ARG A 442 30.91 20.20 13.23
CA ARG A 442 31.68 19.74 12.07
C ARG A 442 33.05 20.42 11.94
N GLY A 443 33.13 21.72 12.21
CA GLY A 443 34.41 22.45 12.19
C GLY A 443 35.42 21.83 13.15
N ILE A 444 34.99 21.48 14.36
CA ILE A 444 35.82 20.81 15.37
C ILE A 444 36.25 19.43 14.90
N LYS A 445 35.35 18.65 14.27
CA LYS A 445 35.69 17.34 13.69
C LYS A 445 36.78 17.47 12.61
N TYR A 446 36.67 18.46 11.73
CA TYR A 446 37.68 18.70 10.69
C TYR A 446 39.01 19.18 11.24
N ILE A 447 39.01 20.03 12.27
CA ILE A 447 40.25 20.40 12.99
C ILE A 447 40.92 19.15 13.56
N GLY A 448 40.16 18.26 14.21
CA GLY A 448 40.67 16.98 14.72
C GLY A 448 41.29 16.11 13.62
N CYS A 449 40.61 15.95 12.48
CA CYS A 449 41.16 15.22 11.33
C CYS A 449 42.43 15.88 10.79
N LEU A 450 42.47 17.20 10.70
CA LEU A 450 43.64 17.94 10.23
C LEU A 450 44.84 17.77 11.19
N LEU A 451 44.61 17.73 12.50
CA LEU A 451 45.65 17.43 13.49
C LEU A 451 46.19 16.00 13.33
N ILE A 452 45.33 15.01 13.05
CA ILE A 452 45.76 13.63 12.77
C ILE A 452 46.63 13.59 11.51
N VAL A 453 46.18 14.22 10.41
CA VAL A 453 46.94 14.29 9.15
C VAL A 453 48.27 15.02 9.35
N ALA A 454 48.28 16.13 10.07
CA ALA A 454 49.49 16.88 10.39
C ALA A 454 50.45 16.06 11.27
N GLY A 455 49.93 15.28 12.23
CA GLY A 455 50.72 14.38 13.06
C GLY A 455 51.38 13.27 12.24
N ILE A 456 50.62 12.62 11.34
CA ILE A 456 51.14 11.61 10.41
C ILE A 456 52.21 12.23 9.49
N ALA A 457 51.91 13.37 8.86
CA ALA A 457 52.86 14.09 8.01
C ALA A 457 54.15 14.43 8.78
N THR A 458 54.03 14.89 10.02
CA THR A 458 55.16 15.18 10.91
C THR A 458 55.99 13.93 11.17
N MET A 459 55.35 12.79 11.51
CA MET A 459 56.07 11.53 11.71
C MET A 459 56.83 11.07 10.45
N PHE A 460 56.25 11.22 9.27
CA PHE A 460 56.91 10.82 8.02
C PHE A 460 58.04 11.77 7.61
N TYR A 461 57.82 13.09 7.66
CA TYR A 461 58.80 14.07 7.19
C TYR A 461 59.90 14.37 8.22
N MET A 462 59.59 14.40 9.52
CA MET A 462 60.61 14.67 10.54
C MET A 462 61.47 13.45 10.87
N ARG A 463 60.99 12.22 10.65
CA ARG A 463 61.82 11.01 10.84
C ARG A 463 62.96 10.94 9.82
N ALA A 464 62.79 11.52 8.63
CA ALA A 464 63.85 11.68 7.63
C ALA A 464 64.86 12.80 7.98
N TYR A 465 64.48 13.78 8.79
CA TYR A 465 65.31 14.95 9.11
C TYR A 465 66.07 14.83 10.44
N PHE A 466 65.49 14.18 11.46
CA PHE A 466 66.10 14.07 12.80
C PHE A 466 66.80 12.74 13.08
N PHE A 467 66.46 11.67 12.36
CA PHE A 467 67.20 10.40 12.45
C PHE A 467 68.14 10.27 11.25
N LYS A 468 69.22 11.06 11.23
CA LYS A 468 70.40 10.71 10.42
C LYS A 468 70.82 9.30 10.84
N PRO A 469 70.83 8.30 9.94
CA PRO A 469 71.42 7.01 10.27
C PRO A 469 72.87 7.30 10.70
N LYS A 470 73.28 6.87 11.91
CA LYS A 470 74.71 6.87 12.27
C LYS A 470 75.43 6.17 11.13
N THR A 471 76.32 6.90 10.43
CA THR A 471 77.08 6.37 9.32
C THR A 471 77.82 5.12 9.81
N ARG A 472 77.82 4.06 9.01
CA ARG A 472 78.36 2.73 9.37
C ARG A 472 79.84 2.77 9.81
N GLU A 473 80.55 3.84 9.49
CA GLU A 473 81.91 4.14 10.00
C GLU A 473 81.95 4.48 11.49
N ALA A 474 81.02 5.28 12.02
CA ALA A 474 81.02 5.66 13.43
C ALA A 474 80.79 4.46 14.36
N VAL A 475 79.94 3.51 13.92
CA VAL A 475 79.68 2.25 14.64
C VAL A 475 80.88 1.30 14.58
N ARG A 476 81.67 1.33 13.48
CA ARG A 476 82.88 0.51 13.33
C ARG A 476 84.04 1.06 14.16
N SER A 477 84.18 2.38 14.26
CA SER A 477 85.19 3.02 15.10
C SER A 477 84.93 2.79 16.60
N GLU A 478 83.68 2.93 17.07
CA GLU A 478 83.31 2.61 18.47
C GLU A 478 83.54 1.12 18.79
N ALA A 479 83.27 0.21 17.85
CA ALA A 479 83.51 -1.21 18.04
C ALA A 479 85.01 -1.58 18.06
N ILE A 480 85.85 -0.88 17.29
CA ILE A 480 87.31 -1.09 17.28
C ILE A 480 87.94 -0.54 18.55
N GLU A 481 87.53 0.64 19.03
CA GLU A 481 88.03 1.18 20.30
C GLU A 481 87.63 0.31 21.50
N ALA A 482 86.41 -0.24 21.52
CA ALA A 482 85.98 -1.13 22.59
C ALA A 482 86.73 -2.47 22.63
N VAL A 483 87.29 -2.92 21.49
CA VAL A 483 88.13 -4.13 21.41
C VAL A 483 89.58 -3.85 21.79
N LEU A 484 90.09 -2.64 21.54
CA LEU A 484 91.45 -2.23 21.94
C LEU A 484 91.56 -1.82 23.42
N ALA A 485 90.44 -1.54 24.09
CA ALA A 485 90.37 -1.21 25.52
C ALA A 485 90.22 -2.43 26.46
N ARG A 486 90.19 -3.65 25.91
CA ARG A 486 90.28 -4.93 26.65
C ARG A 486 91.62 -5.57 26.38
#